data_AF-T2J6J4-F1
#
_entry.id   AF-T2J6J4-F1
#
_cell.length_a   1.000
_cell.length_b   1.000
_cell.length_c   1.000
_cell.angle_alpha   90.00
_cell.angle_beta   90.00
_cell.angle_gamma   90.00
#
_symmetry.space_group_name_H-M   'P 1'
#
loop_
_entity.id
_entity.type
_entity.pdbx_description
1 polymer ?
#
loop_
_entity_poly.entity_id
_entity_poly.type
_entity_poly.pdbx_seq_one_letter_code
_entity_poly.pdbx_strand_id
1 'polypeptide(L)'
;MKKALEIAQKRSQQSGVATNHNHPISFHHLPLENADQIEGEFDLINCVGVLHHLPDPMAGIKALSKKLAPGGIFHIFVYAELGRWEIQLMQKAISLLQTETKGDYKDGVFCGVEKYFDSLPENNRLVKREKEKWCLENHRDESFADMYVHPQETDYNIDTLFELIEASGLEFIGFSNPQYWDLKRLIGESEDLMKRGEKLSDRQRYRLTELLDPENITHYEFFLGKPPLVKIDWSEDETLLSAIAEVHPCSYGWPSQSFLNYDYQQVSLSDAEYNFMQGCDGKLKVKDILNQVSADLEMVRSLQQKQLIILTPNSN
;
A
#
# COMPACT_ATOMS: atom_id res chain seq x y z
N MET A 1 -7.02 17.57 -17.37
CA MET A 1 -5.67 16.96 -17.29
C MET A 1 -4.51 17.93 -17.51
N LYS A 2 -4.42 18.73 -18.59
CA LYS A 2 -3.28 19.68 -18.81
C LYS A 2 -2.95 20.58 -17.60
N LYS A 3 -3.97 21.12 -16.94
CA LYS A 3 -3.84 21.95 -15.73
C LYS A 3 -3.16 21.23 -14.54
N ALA A 4 -3.33 19.91 -14.40
CA ALA A 4 -2.73 19.16 -13.30
C ALA A 4 -1.21 19.04 -13.45
N LEU A 5 -0.73 18.75 -14.68
CA LEU A 5 0.70 18.68 -14.98
C LEU A 5 1.38 20.05 -14.84
N GLU A 6 0.72 21.12 -15.30
CA GLU A 6 1.21 22.49 -15.09
C GLU A 6 1.37 22.83 -13.60
N ILE A 7 0.39 22.43 -12.76
CA ILE A 7 0.46 22.62 -11.30
C ILE A 7 1.60 21.80 -10.71
N ALA A 8 1.77 20.54 -11.13
CA ALA A 8 2.83 19.67 -10.64
C ALA A 8 4.23 20.21 -10.99
N GLN A 9 4.43 20.64 -12.24
CA GLN A 9 5.65 21.31 -12.70
C GLN A 9 5.94 22.57 -11.87
N LYS A 10 4.94 23.44 -11.70
CA LYS A 10 5.09 24.66 -10.91
C LYS A 10 5.44 24.36 -9.45
N ARG A 11 4.78 23.39 -8.82
CA ARG A 11 5.06 22.99 -7.44
C ARG A 11 6.45 22.39 -7.28
N SER A 12 6.89 21.56 -8.24
CA SER A 12 8.24 20.97 -8.25
C SER A 12 9.35 22.02 -8.38
N GLN A 13 9.11 23.08 -9.16
CA GLN A 13 10.02 24.23 -9.24
C GLN A 13 10.01 25.04 -7.94
N GLN A 14 8.83 25.35 -7.40
CA GLN A 14 8.68 26.17 -6.20
C GLN A 14 9.25 25.51 -4.94
N SER A 15 9.19 24.19 -4.83
CA SER A 15 9.78 23.45 -3.71
C SER A 15 11.31 23.34 -3.81
N GLY A 16 11.92 23.73 -4.94
CA GLY A 16 13.34 23.57 -5.21
C GLY A 16 13.76 22.13 -5.52
N VAL A 17 12.83 21.17 -5.54
CA VAL A 17 13.15 19.77 -5.85
C VAL A 17 13.64 19.66 -7.30
N ALA A 18 12.99 20.35 -8.25
CA ALA A 18 13.43 20.33 -9.64
C ALA A 18 14.82 20.94 -9.87
N THR A 19 15.27 21.85 -9.00
CA THR A 19 16.55 22.56 -9.15
C THR A 19 17.69 21.89 -8.39
N ASN A 20 17.39 21.26 -7.26
CA ASN A 20 18.40 20.76 -6.33
C ASN A 20 18.62 19.24 -6.42
N HIS A 21 17.76 18.52 -7.14
CA HIS A 21 17.92 17.08 -7.33
C HIS A 21 18.91 16.79 -8.47
N ASN A 22 19.80 15.82 -8.27
CA ASN A 22 20.86 15.48 -9.24
C ASN A 22 20.35 14.87 -10.55
N HIS A 23 19.08 14.44 -10.58
CA HIS A 23 18.42 13.89 -11.77
C HIS A 23 17.23 14.76 -12.18
N PRO A 24 17.05 15.01 -13.49
CA PRO A 24 15.95 15.83 -13.98
C PRO A 24 14.60 15.16 -13.74
N ILE A 25 13.61 15.98 -13.36
CA ILE A 25 12.21 15.55 -13.23
C ILE A 25 11.50 15.84 -14.55
N SER A 26 10.83 14.83 -15.10
CA SER A 26 10.03 14.95 -16.31
C SER A 26 8.55 14.66 -16.03
N PHE A 27 7.68 15.37 -16.75
CA PHE A 27 6.24 15.21 -16.65
C PHE A 27 5.71 14.91 -18.04
N HIS A 28 4.94 13.84 -18.17
CA HIS A 28 4.46 13.35 -19.45
C HIS A 28 2.93 13.32 -19.47
N HIS A 29 2.34 13.80 -20.57
CA HIS A 29 0.90 13.73 -20.79
C HIS A 29 0.59 12.63 -21.81
N LEU A 30 0.33 11.43 -21.31
CA LEU A 30 0.01 10.25 -22.11
C LEU A 30 -1.06 9.40 -21.42
N PRO A 31 -1.83 8.59 -22.18
CA PRO A 31 -2.53 7.44 -21.63
C PRO A 31 -1.55 6.49 -20.93
N LEU A 32 -1.96 5.87 -19.83
CA LEU A 32 -1.07 5.00 -19.03
C LEU A 32 -0.60 3.78 -19.82
N GLU A 33 -1.45 3.28 -20.71
CA GLU A 33 -1.21 2.15 -21.60
C GLU A 33 -0.05 2.41 -22.57
N ASN A 34 0.30 3.68 -22.79
CA ASN A 34 1.39 4.13 -23.65
C ASN A 34 2.69 4.41 -22.87
N ALA A 35 2.83 3.87 -21.65
CA ALA A 35 4.04 4.05 -20.83
C ALA A 35 5.33 3.52 -21.49
N ASP A 36 5.20 2.70 -22.53
CA ASP A 36 6.30 2.27 -23.40
C ASP A 36 6.98 3.41 -24.15
N GLN A 37 6.30 4.54 -24.35
CA GLN A 37 6.86 5.76 -24.94
C GLN A 37 7.86 6.49 -24.03
N ILE A 38 7.86 6.20 -22.73
CA ILE A 38 8.81 6.77 -21.78
C ILE A 38 10.11 5.97 -21.89
N GLU A 39 11.25 6.62 -22.05
CA GLU A 39 12.55 5.94 -22.16
C GLU A 39 12.99 5.28 -20.84
N GLY A 40 13.76 4.19 -20.93
CA GLY A 40 14.38 3.52 -19.78
C GLY A 40 13.46 2.57 -19.00
N GLU A 41 13.97 2.03 -17.90
CA GLU A 41 13.23 1.25 -16.91
C GLU A 41 13.35 1.92 -15.54
N PHE A 42 12.50 1.53 -14.58
CA PHE A 42 12.42 2.14 -13.25
C PHE A 42 12.65 1.11 -12.16
N ASP A 43 13.44 1.46 -11.15
CA ASP A 43 13.63 0.64 -9.95
C ASP A 43 12.39 0.65 -9.04
N LEU A 44 11.59 1.72 -9.13
CA LEU A 44 10.33 1.87 -8.39
C LEU A 44 9.26 2.47 -9.31
N ILE A 45 8.11 1.81 -9.38
CA ILE A 45 6.88 2.37 -9.94
C ILE A 45 5.86 2.51 -8.81
N ASN A 46 5.25 3.68 -8.68
CA ASN A 46 4.20 3.96 -7.69
C ASN A 46 2.90 4.33 -8.41
N CYS A 47 1.89 3.45 -8.38
CA CYS A 47 0.61 3.63 -9.07
C CYS A 47 -0.55 3.46 -8.08
N VAL A 48 -0.87 4.54 -7.39
CA VAL A 48 -1.86 4.55 -6.31
C VAL A 48 -3.14 5.20 -6.81
N GLY A 49 -4.27 4.49 -6.76
CA GLY A 49 -5.56 5.08 -7.11
C GLY A 49 -5.76 5.34 -8.61
N VAL A 50 -5.15 4.54 -9.48
CA VAL A 50 -5.15 4.79 -10.94
C VAL A 50 -5.67 3.61 -11.75
N LEU A 51 -5.09 2.42 -11.59
CA LEU A 51 -5.38 1.27 -12.49
C LEU A 51 -6.87 0.91 -12.57
N HIS A 52 -7.58 1.02 -11.45
CA HIS A 52 -8.99 0.66 -11.36
C HIS A 52 -9.93 1.67 -12.05
N HIS A 53 -9.44 2.86 -12.41
CA HIS A 53 -10.19 3.85 -13.19
C HIS A 53 -9.94 3.72 -14.70
N LEU A 54 -9.10 2.78 -15.13
CA LEU A 54 -8.87 2.57 -16.56
C LEU A 54 -10.06 1.83 -17.20
N PRO A 55 -10.35 2.08 -18.49
CA PRO A 55 -11.26 1.27 -19.27
C PRO A 55 -10.79 -0.19 -19.39
N ASP A 56 -9.48 -0.40 -19.44
CA ASP A 56 -8.83 -1.72 -19.43
C ASP A 56 -7.67 -1.73 -18.42
N PRO A 57 -7.95 -2.08 -17.15
CA PRO A 57 -6.91 -2.17 -16.11
C PRO A 57 -5.79 -3.17 -16.45
N MET A 58 -6.11 -4.24 -17.19
CA MET A 58 -5.16 -5.27 -17.58
C MET A 58 -4.13 -4.74 -18.59
N ALA A 59 -4.57 -3.91 -19.54
CA ALA A 59 -3.66 -3.22 -20.46
C ALA A 59 -2.73 -2.26 -19.70
N GLY A 60 -3.28 -1.50 -18.74
CA GLY A 60 -2.52 -0.56 -17.93
C GLY A 60 -1.42 -1.23 -17.10
N ILE A 61 -1.75 -2.28 -16.34
CA ILE A 61 -0.76 -2.97 -15.50
C ILE A 61 0.33 -3.64 -16.35
N LYS A 62 -0.02 -4.21 -17.51
CA LYS A 62 0.95 -4.79 -18.45
C LYS A 62 1.91 -3.74 -19.02
N ALA A 63 1.40 -2.56 -19.36
CA ALA A 63 2.22 -1.48 -19.88
C ALA A 63 3.27 -1.03 -18.84
N LEU A 64 2.83 -0.83 -17.59
CA LEU A 64 3.73 -0.43 -16.50
C LEU A 64 4.73 -1.54 -16.11
N SER A 65 4.31 -2.79 -16.10
CA SER A 65 5.17 -3.92 -15.72
C SER A 65 6.38 -4.08 -16.65
N LYS A 66 6.22 -3.74 -17.94
CA LYS A 66 7.33 -3.72 -18.92
C LYS A 66 8.37 -2.65 -18.61
N LYS A 67 8.00 -1.60 -17.87
CA LYS A 67 8.89 -0.49 -17.50
C LYS A 67 9.59 -0.72 -16.17
N LEU A 68 9.22 -1.75 -15.42
CA LEU A 68 9.91 -2.08 -14.17
C LEU A 68 11.27 -2.71 -14.49
N ALA A 69 12.35 -2.23 -13.88
CA ALA A 69 13.68 -2.82 -14.02
C ALA A 69 13.74 -4.19 -13.33
N PRO A 70 14.61 -5.13 -13.75
CA PRO A 70 14.89 -6.34 -12.97
C PRO A 70 15.30 -6.00 -11.53
N GLY A 71 14.67 -6.63 -10.54
CA GLY A 71 14.83 -6.30 -9.12
C GLY A 71 14.00 -5.11 -8.64
N GLY A 72 13.30 -4.41 -9.55
CA GLY A 72 12.46 -3.27 -9.22
C GLY A 72 11.15 -3.65 -8.51
N ILE A 73 10.58 -2.66 -7.81
CA ILE A 73 9.35 -2.77 -7.03
C ILE A 73 8.23 -1.94 -7.66
N PHE A 74 7.04 -2.52 -7.74
CA PHE A 74 5.83 -1.85 -8.22
C PHE A 74 4.78 -1.81 -7.13
N HIS A 75 4.55 -0.62 -6.57
CA HIS A 75 3.55 -0.33 -5.56
C HIS A 75 2.21 0.03 -6.21
N ILE A 76 1.13 -0.65 -5.81
CA ILE A 76 -0.19 -0.52 -6.40
C ILE A 76 -1.25 -0.37 -5.31
N PHE A 77 -2.22 0.53 -5.55
CA PHE A 77 -3.44 0.66 -4.76
C PHE A 77 -4.67 0.58 -5.67
N VAL A 78 -5.62 -0.31 -5.35
CA VAL A 78 -6.94 -0.42 -6.02
C VAL A 78 -8.06 -0.67 -5.03
N TYR A 79 -9.29 -0.32 -5.38
CA TYR A 79 -10.44 -0.43 -4.48
C TYR A 79 -10.96 -1.87 -4.33
N ALA A 80 -11.45 -2.17 -3.14
CA ALA A 80 -12.02 -3.46 -2.77
C ALA A 80 -13.56 -3.42 -2.80
N GLU A 81 -14.14 -4.37 -3.53
CA GLU A 81 -15.59 -4.51 -3.72
C GLU A 81 -16.34 -4.66 -2.40
N LEU A 82 -15.85 -5.54 -1.51
CA LEU A 82 -16.54 -5.82 -0.26
C LEU A 82 -16.50 -4.65 0.71
N GLY A 83 -15.35 -4.01 0.94
CA GLY A 83 -15.25 -2.88 1.87
C GLY A 83 -15.90 -1.58 1.40
N ARG A 84 -16.28 -1.51 0.12
CA ARG A 84 -16.92 -0.35 -0.52
C ARG A 84 -18.29 -0.70 -1.12
N TRP A 85 -18.91 -1.80 -0.69
CA TRP A 85 -20.20 -2.25 -1.24
C TRP A 85 -21.28 -1.15 -1.17
N GLU A 86 -21.29 -0.34 -0.10
CA GLU A 86 -22.20 0.77 0.08
C GLU A 86 -22.01 1.87 -0.97
N ILE A 87 -20.75 2.10 -1.39
CA ILE A 87 -20.38 3.09 -2.40
C ILE A 87 -20.89 2.63 -3.75
N GLN A 88 -20.64 1.37 -4.11
CA GLN A 88 -21.13 0.80 -5.36
C GLN A 88 -22.66 0.87 -5.49
N LEU A 89 -23.38 0.58 -4.40
CA LEU A 89 -24.83 0.67 -4.40
C LEU A 89 -25.31 2.11 -4.61
N MET A 90 -24.66 3.08 -3.96
CA MET A 90 -25.00 4.49 -4.11
C MET A 90 -24.66 5.02 -5.51
N GLN A 91 -23.50 4.68 -6.06
CA GLN A 91 -23.11 4.99 -7.45
C GLN A 91 -24.17 4.48 -8.45
N LYS A 92 -24.61 3.22 -8.31
CA LYS A 92 -25.67 2.62 -9.14
C LYS A 92 -27.01 3.34 -8.95
N ALA A 93 -27.37 3.69 -7.72
CA ALA A 93 -28.62 4.38 -7.42
C ALA A 93 -28.66 5.79 -8.03
N ILE A 94 -27.59 6.58 -7.85
CA ILE A 94 -27.43 7.90 -8.48
C ILE A 94 -27.52 7.75 -10.00
N SER A 95 -26.76 6.82 -10.59
CA SER A 95 -26.76 6.60 -12.05
C SER A 95 -28.14 6.28 -12.63
N LEU A 96 -29.00 5.58 -11.88
CA LEU A 96 -30.39 5.29 -12.28
C LEU A 96 -31.29 6.52 -12.25
N LEU A 97 -31.04 7.47 -11.34
CA LEU A 97 -31.81 8.73 -11.27
C LEU A 97 -31.32 9.78 -12.25
N GLN A 98 -30.05 9.71 -12.67
CA GLN A 98 -29.50 10.52 -13.74
C GLN A 98 -29.98 10.04 -15.11
N THR A 99 -31.29 10.15 -15.34
CA THR A 99 -31.96 9.66 -16.56
C THR A 99 -31.43 10.34 -17.82
N GLU A 100 -31.57 11.67 -17.92
CA GLU A 100 -31.09 12.47 -19.05
C GLU A 100 -29.67 13.03 -18.82
N THR A 101 -29.20 13.00 -17.58
CA THR A 101 -27.96 13.64 -17.10
C THR A 101 -26.88 12.63 -16.72
N LYS A 102 -26.95 11.40 -17.24
CA LYS A 102 -26.03 10.32 -16.85
C LYS A 102 -24.56 10.74 -16.96
N GLY A 103 -23.85 10.72 -15.83
CA GLY A 103 -22.44 11.11 -15.76
C GLY A 103 -22.20 12.63 -15.63
N ASP A 104 -23.24 13.44 -15.46
CA ASP A 104 -23.10 14.83 -15.04
C ASP A 104 -22.74 14.88 -13.55
N TYR A 105 -21.51 15.31 -13.26
CA TYR A 105 -21.00 15.40 -11.90
C TYR A 105 -21.83 16.31 -10.99
N LYS A 106 -22.31 17.45 -11.49
CA LYS A 106 -23.04 18.41 -10.65
C LYS A 106 -24.40 17.88 -10.25
N ASP A 107 -25.08 17.28 -11.21
CA ASP A 107 -26.37 16.63 -10.98
C ASP A 107 -26.22 15.42 -10.04
N GLY A 108 -25.17 14.60 -10.22
CA GLY A 108 -24.91 13.45 -9.37
C GLY A 108 -24.61 13.82 -7.91
N VAL A 109 -23.80 14.86 -7.69
CA VAL A 109 -23.55 15.42 -6.36
C VAL A 109 -24.84 15.95 -5.75
N PHE A 110 -25.63 16.71 -6.50
CA PHE A 110 -26.93 17.23 -6.02
C PHE A 110 -27.89 16.10 -5.62
N CYS A 111 -28.00 15.05 -6.44
CA CYS A 111 -28.81 13.87 -6.11
C CYS A 111 -28.30 13.17 -4.83
N GLY A 112 -26.99 12.97 -4.71
CA GLY A 112 -26.37 12.25 -3.61
C GLY A 112 -26.38 13.01 -2.28
N VAL A 113 -25.76 14.20 -2.26
CA VAL A 113 -25.53 15.01 -1.06
C VAL A 113 -26.84 15.62 -0.54
N GLU A 114 -27.65 16.22 -1.40
CA GLU A 114 -28.80 17.02 -0.95
C GLU A 114 -30.13 16.26 -0.87
N LYS A 115 -30.20 15.02 -1.38
CA LYS A 115 -31.45 14.26 -1.46
C LYS A 115 -31.36 12.85 -0.88
N TYR A 116 -30.33 12.07 -1.17
CA TYR A 116 -30.29 10.66 -0.74
C TYR A 116 -30.11 10.49 0.77
N PHE A 117 -29.04 11.02 1.33
CA PHE A 117 -28.76 10.80 2.76
C PHE A 117 -29.80 11.44 3.69
N ASP A 118 -30.42 12.54 3.26
CA ASP A 118 -31.47 13.23 4.00
C ASP A 118 -32.86 12.56 3.89
N SER A 119 -33.13 11.86 2.79
CA SER A 119 -34.45 11.24 2.55
C SER A 119 -34.53 9.78 2.99
N LEU A 120 -33.40 9.08 3.07
CA LEU A 120 -33.37 7.69 3.50
C LEU A 120 -33.66 7.56 5.01
N PRO A 121 -34.37 6.51 5.45
CA PRO A 121 -34.60 6.26 6.87
C PRO A 121 -33.29 6.21 7.66
N GLU A 122 -33.28 6.72 8.89
CA GLU A 122 -32.08 6.76 9.73
C GLU A 122 -31.49 5.37 10.00
N ASN A 123 -32.33 4.32 9.98
CA ASN A 123 -31.88 2.94 10.14
C ASN A 123 -31.36 2.28 8.85
N ASN A 124 -31.39 2.97 7.71
CA ASN A 124 -30.86 2.47 6.44
C ASN A 124 -29.35 2.22 6.55
N ARG A 125 -28.89 1.04 6.09
CA ARG A 125 -27.48 0.64 6.22
C ARG A 125 -26.51 1.56 5.47
N LEU A 126 -26.90 2.14 4.34
CA LEU A 126 -26.07 3.09 3.59
C LEU A 126 -25.90 4.39 4.39
N VAL A 127 -26.99 4.91 4.99
CA VAL A 127 -26.95 6.12 5.82
C VAL A 127 -26.09 5.92 7.06
N LYS A 128 -26.25 4.79 7.76
CA LYS A 128 -25.41 4.47 8.92
C LYS A 128 -23.94 4.42 8.54
N ARG A 129 -23.63 3.73 7.43
CA ARG A 129 -22.26 3.53 7.00
C ARG A 129 -21.57 4.82 6.57
N GLU A 130 -22.29 5.68 5.84
CA GLU A 130 -21.82 7.03 5.54
C GLU A 130 -21.46 7.80 6.80
N LYS A 131 -22.35 7.82 7.79
CA LYS A 131 -22.12 8.52 9.07
C LYS A 131 -20.93 7.94 9.85
N GLU A 132 -20.78 6.62 9.87
CA GLU A 132 -19.75 5.94 10.64
C GLU A 132 -18.35 6.08 10.02
N LYS A 133 -18.26 6.09 8.69
CA LYS A 133 -16.97 5.90 7.99
C LYS A 133 -16.57 7.04 7.06
N TRP A 134 -17.52 7.61 6.32
CA TRP A 134 -17.22 8.45 5.18
C TRP A 134 -17.60 9.92 5.37
N CYS A 135 -18.33 10.24 6.45
CA CYS A 135 -18.86 11.59 6.70
C CYS A 135 -17.78 12.68 6.76
N LEU A 136 -16.55 12.34 7.15
CA LEU A 136 -15.41 13.26 7.17
C LEU A 136 -14.80 13.45 5.77
N GLU A 137 -14.90 12.48 4.89
CA GLU A 137 -14.32 12.52 3.54
C GLU A 137 -15.26 13.24 2.56
N ASN A 138 -16.57 13.06 2.72
CA ASN A 138 -17.61 13.52 1.78
C ASN A 138 -18.16 14.93 2.05
N HIS A 139 -17.47 15.76 2.82
CA HIS A 139 -17.93 17.12 3.14
C HIS A 139 -17.76 18.13 1.99
N ARG A 140 -17.07 17.74 0.90
CA ARG A 140 -16.86 18.57 -0.28
C ARG A 140 -17.44 17.90 -1.51
N ASP A 141 -18.01 18.71 -2.39
CA ASP A 141 -18.58 18.26 -3.66
C ASP A 141 -17.55 17.49 -4.50
N GLU A 142 -16.28 17.90 -4.51
CA GLU A 142 -15.25 17.22 -5.27
C GLU A 142 -14.94 15.83 -4.71
N SER A 143 -14.87 15.68 -3.38
CA SER A 143 -14.66 14.38 -2.73
C SER A 143 -15.86 13.46 -2.96
N PHE A 144 -17.07 14.01 -2.84
CA PHE A 144 -18.29 13.26 -3.10
C PHE A 144 -18.38 12.81 -4.55
N ALA A 145 -18.06 13.70 -5.50
CA ALA A 145 -18.04 13.40 -6.91
C ALA A 145 -17.03 12.30 -7.23
N ASP A 146 -15.83 12.37 -6.65
CA ASP A 146 -14.79 11.36 -6.82
C ASP A 146 -15.24 9.99 -6.29
N MET A 147 -15.92 9.95 -5.15
CA MET A 147 -16.33 8.69 -4.55
C MET A 147 -17.62 8.09 -5.14
N TYR A 148 -18.64 8.90 -5.44
CA TYR A 148 -19.98 8.42 -5.78
C TYR A 148 -20.43 8.67 -7.21
N VAL A 149 -19.72 9.51 -7.96
CA VAL A 149 -20.12 9.94 -9.31
C VAL A 149 -19.02 9.62 -10.33
N HIS A 150 -18.00 8.85 -9.95
CA HIS A 150 -16.95 8.46 -10.87
C HIS A 150 -17.50 7.55 -11.97
N PRO A 151 -17.30 7.87 -13.27
CA PRO A 151 -17.93 7.13 -14.37
C PRO A 151 -17.29 5.76 -14.65
N GLN A 152 -16.08 5.53 -14.15
CA GLN A 152 -15.27 4.34 -14.42
C GLN A 152 -14.55 3.92 -13.14
N GLU A 153 -15.00 2.84 -12.52
CA GLU A 153 -14.38 2.23 -11.34
C GLU A 153 -14.51 0.71 -11.48
N THR A 154 -13.38 0.00 -11.36
CA THR A 154 -13.33 -1.46 -11.27
C THR A 154 -12.95 -1.83 -9.85
N ASP A 155 -13.89 -2.37 -9.10
CA ASP A 155 -13.60 -2.89 -7.78
C ASP A 155 -13.15 -4.35 -7.84
N TYR A 156 -12.25 -4.71 -6.94
CA TYR A 156 -11.66 -6.04 -6.89
C TYR A 156 -12.13 -6.82 -5.66
N ASN A 157 -12.19 -8.13 -5.79
CA ASN A 157 -12.08 -9.04 -4.65
C ASN A 157 -10.75 -9.78 -4.78
N ILE A 158 -10.37 -10.61 -3.79
CA ILE A 158 -9.08 -11.33 -3.87
C ILE A 158 -8.95 -12.17 -5.15
N ASP A 159 -10.04 -12.71 -5.69
CA ASP A 159 -9.93 -13.52 -6.90
C ASP A 159 -9.62 -12.67 -8.14
N THR A 160 -10.39 -11.61 -8.39
CA THR A 160 -10.16 -10.71 -9.53
C THR A 160 -8.90 -9.87 -9.37
N LEU A 161 -8.48 -9.57 -8.13
CA LEU A 161 -7.21 -8.91 -7.86
C LEU A 161 -6.03 -9.78 -8.31
N PHE A 162 -6.05 -11.07 -7.98
CA PHE A 162 -4.99 -11.98 -8.40
C PHE A 162 -4.98 -12.21 -9.92
N GLU A 163 -6.12 -12.12 -10.60
CA GLU A 163 -6.14 -12.09 -12.07
C GLU A 163 -5.39 -10.86 -12.63
N LEU A 164 -5.59 -9.67 -12.02
CA LEU A 164 -4.85 -8.46 -12.38
C LEU A 164 -3.34 -8.62 -12.11
N ILE A 165 -2.98 -9.17 -10.95
CA ILE A 165 -1.59 -9.43 -10.57
C ILE A 165 -0.94 -10.41 -11.55
N GLU A 166 -1.58 -11.53 -11.86
CA GLU A 166 -1.06 -12.54 -12.79
C GLU A 166 -0.88 -11.95 -14.20
N ALA A 167 -1.77 -11.07 -14.63
CA ALA A 167 -1.66 -10.39 -15.92
C ALA A 167 -0.45 -9.45 -16.04
N SER A 168 0.10 -8.97 -14.92
CA SER A 168 1.33 -8.17 -14.90
C SER A 168 2.57 -9.00 -15.31
N GLY A 169 2.54 -10.31 -15.05
CA GLY A 169 3.71 -11.20 -15.18
C GLY A 169 4.79 -10.98 -14.12
N LEU A 170 4.50 -10.20 -13.06
CA LEU A 170 5.40 -9.92 -11.94
C LEU A 170 5.11 -10.85 -10.75
N GLU A 171 6.08 -10.98 -9.85
CA GLU A 171 5.94 -11.72 -8.60
C GLU A 171 5.15 -10.90 -7.58
N PHE A 172 4.14 -11.49 -6.94
CA PHE A 172 3.48 -10.88 -5.79
C PHE A 172 4.40 -10.92 -4.57
N ILE A 173 4.76 -9.75 -4.04
CA ILE A 173 5.63 -9.64 -2.86
C ILE A 173 4.79 -9.70 -1.58
N GLY A 174 3.68 -8.97 -1.54
CA GLY A 174 2.82 -8.89 -0.37
C GLY A 174 1.99 -7.62 -0.33
N PHE A 175 1.06 -7.57 0.62
CA PHE A 175 0.29 -6.38 0.95
C PHE A 175 1.10 -5.43 1.86
N SER A 176 0.85 -4.13 1.78
CA SER A 176 1.55 -3.10 2.57
C SER A 176 1.33 -3.24 4.08
N ASN A 177 0.14 -3.71 4.49
CA ASN A 177 -0.24 -3.91 5.88
C ASN A 177 -0.50 -5.39 6.18
N PRO A 178 0.54 -6.25 6.27
CA PRO A 178 0.40 -7.70 6.42
C PRO A 178 -0.42 -8.10 7.66
N GLN A 179 -0.42 -7.30 8.72
CA GLN A 179 -1.19 -7.50 9.94
C GLN A 179 -2.72 -7.50 9.72
N TYR A 180 -3.22 -6.79 8.71
CA TYR A 180 -4.65 -6.83 8.36
C TYR A 180 -5.06 -8.19 7.81
N TRP A 181 -4.10 -8.91 7.24
CA TRP A 181 -4.26 -10.22 6.63
C TRP A 181 -4.04 -11.38 7.61
N ASP A 182 -3.65 -11.13 8.86
CA ASP A 182 -3.51 -12.15 9.89
C ASP A 182 -4.89 -12.67 10.34
N LEU A 183 -5.17 -13.92 9.96
CA LEU A 183 -6.41 -14.63 10.26
C LEU A 183 -6.66 -14.78 11.76
N LYS A 184 -5.60 -14.77 12.60
CA LYS A 184 -5.72 -14.85 14.06
C LYS A 184 -6.53 -13.69 14.65
N ARG A 185 -6.50 -12.52 14.01
CA ARG A 185 -7.31 -11.35 14.43
C ARG A 185 -8.82 -11.63 14.39
N LEU A 186 -9.26 -12.51 13.50
CA LEU A 186 -10.67 -12.76 13.23
C LEU A 186 -11.18 -14.04 13.91
N ILE A 187 -10.39 -15.11 13.84
CA ILE A 187 -10.81 -16.46 14.29
C ILE A 187 -9.77 -17.16 15.18
N GLY A 188 -8.79 -16.42 15.71
CA GLY A 188 -7.68 -16.97 16.49
C GLY A 188 -8.08 -17.66 17.80
N GLU A 189 -9.24 -17.31 18.36
CA GLU A 189 -9.78 -17.96 19.56
C GLU A 189 -10.29 -19.39 19.29
N SER A 190 -10.51 -19.76 18.03
CA SER A 190 -10.98 -21.10 17.65
C SER A 190 -9.85 -21.96 17.12
N GLU A 191 -9.33 -22.86 17.96
CA GLU A 191 -8.30 -23.81 17.55
C GLU A 191 -8.73 -24.68 16.34
N ASP A 192 -10.00 -25.07 16.25
CA ASP A 192 -10.50 -25.88 15.12
C ASP A 192 -10.45 -25.09 13.82
N LEU A 193 -10.92 -23.83 13.82
CA LEU A 193 -10.89 -23.00 12.63
C LEU A 193 -9.46 -22.64 12.22
N MET A 194 -8.57 -22.37 13.18
CA MET A 194 -7.15 -22.13 12.90
C MET A 194 -6.49 -23.35 12.25
N LYS A 195 -6.71 -24.57 12.76
CA LYS A 195 -6.22 -25.83 12.14
C LYS A 195 -6.76 -26.05 10.73
N ARG A 196 -7.96 -25.56 10.41
CA ARG A 196 -8.50 -25.57 9.04
C ARG A 196 -7.81 -24.52 8.17
N GLY A 197 -7.61 -23.31 8.70
CA GLY A 197 -6.93 -22.21 8.02
C GLY A 197 -5.48 -22.52 7.64
N GLU A 198 -4.78 -23.32 8.46
CA GLU A 198 -3.42 -23.80 8.17
C GLU A 198 -3.33 -24.59 6.84
N LYS A 199 -4.42 -25.24 6.41
CA LYS A 199 -4.46 -26.04 5.18
C LYS A 199 -4.73 -25.22 3.92
N LEU A 200 -5.11 -23.95 4.07
CA LEU A 200 -5.41 -23.05 2.97
C LEU A 200 -4.11 -22.52 2.33
N SER A 201 -4.13 -22.32 1.01
CA SER A 201 -3.10 -21.54 0.32
C SER A 201 -3.16 -20.07 0.74
N ASP A 202 -2.10 -19.30 0.49
CA ASP A 202 -2.07 -17.88 0.84
C ASP A 202 -3.23 -17.10 0.19
N ARG A 203 -3.51 -17.34 -1.10
CA ARG A 203 -4.67 -16.74 -1.79
C ARG A 203 -6.01 -17.11 -1.12
N GLN A 204 -6.18 -18.36 -0.71
CA GLN A 204 -7.38 -18.78 0.02
C GLN A 204 -7.47 -18.13 1.41
N ARG A 205 -6.34 -17.95 2.10
CA ARG A 205 -6.30 -17.24 3.39
C ARG A 205 -6.65 -15.77 3.20
N TYR A 206 -6.11 -15.09 2.20
CA TYR A 206 -6.49 -13.71 1.89
C TYR A 206 -7.97 -13.59 1.57
N ARG A 207 -8.51 -14.49 0.73
CA ARG A 207 -9.93 -14.50 0.41
C ARG A 207 -10.81 -14.76 1.64
N LEU A 208 -10.40 -15.68 2.51
CA LEU A 208 -11.10 -15.94 3.77
C LEU A 208 -11.08 -14.70 4.68
N THR A 209 -9.93 -14.05 4.85
CA THR A 209 -9.82 -12.82 5.64
C THR A 209 -10.72 -11.73 5.06
N GLU A 210 -10.70 -11.52 3.74
CA GLU A 210 -11.56 -10.55 3.05
C GLU A 210 -13.06 -10.81 3.31
N LEU A 211 -13.49 -12.08 3.25
CA LEU A 211 -14.87 -12.48 3.51
C LEU A 211 -15.30 -12.32 4.97
N LEU A 212 -14.38 -12.53 5.92
CA LEU A 212 -14.63 -12.41 7.35
C LEU A 212 -14.49 -10.97 7.85
N ASP A 213 -13.85 -10.09 7.08
CA ASP A 213 -13.70 -8.68 7.37
C ASP A 213 -14.13 -7.79 6.17
N PRO A 214 -15.40 -7.87 5.76
CA PRO A 214 -15.91 -7.16 4.60
C PRO A 214 -16.04 -5.65 4.83
N GLU A 215 -15.70 -5.15 6.02
CA GLU A 215 -15.87 -3.75 6.38
C GLU A 215 -14.56 -2.97 6.48
N ASN A 216 -13.46 -3.59 6.91
CA ASN A 216 -12.21 -2.87 7.10
C ASN A 216 -11.36 -2.80 5.83
N ILE A 217 -11.45 -3.79 4.94
CA ILE A 217 -10.65 -3.86 3.70
C ILE A 217 -11.38 -3.09 2.59
N THR A 218 -11.16 -1.77 2.51
CA THR A 218 -11.75 -0.89 1.47
C THR A 218 -10.92 -0.83 0.20
N HIS A 219 -9.69 -1.29 0.26
CA HIS A 219 -8.73 -1.23 -0.82
C HIS A 219 -7.68 -2.32 -0.63
N TYR A 220 -6.97 -2.62 -1.70
CA TYR A 220 -5.76 -3.42 -1.71
C TYR A 220 -4.59 -2.51 -2.00
N GLU A 221 -3.64 -2.49 -1.08
CA GLU A 221 -2.35 -1.84 -1.26
C GLU A 221 -1.27 -2.93 -1.20
N PHE A 222 -0.53 -3.11 -2.29
CA PHE A 222 0.38 -4.24 -2.45
C PHE A 222 1.58 -3.93 -3.35
N PHE A 223 2.56 -4.82 -3.29
CA PHE A 223 3.81 -4.73 -4.02
C PHE A 223 3.99 -5.91 -4.96
N LEU A 224 4.44 -5.61 -6.18
CA LEU A 224 4.91 -6.58 -7.15
C LEU A 224 6.41 -6.40 -7.40
N GLY A 225 7.12 -7.47 -7.74
CA GLY A 225 8.55 -7.46 -8.06
C GLY A 225 8.86 -8.07 -9.41
N LYS A 226 9.83 -7.49 -10.15
CA LYS A 226 10.36 -8.12 -11.36
C LYS A 226 11.57 -9.00 -11.00
N PRO A 227 11.54 -10.31 -11.26
CA PRO A 227 12.70 -11.15 -10.99
C PRO A 227 13.95 -10.71 -11.79
N PRO A 228 15.16 -10.92 -11.25
CA PRO A 228 15.43 -11.48 -9.92
C PRO A 228 15.28 -10.43 -8.81
N LEU A 229 14.45 -10.73 -7.81
CA LEU A 229 14.39 -9.95 -6.56
C LEU A 229 15.29 -10.64 -5.53
N VAL A 230 16.36 -9.97 -5.11
CA VAL A 230 17.31 -10.53 -4.16
C VAL A 230 16.66 -10.58 -2.77
N LYS A 231 16.46 -11.79 -2.25
CA LYS A 231 16.02 -12.04 -0.87
C LYS A 231 17.20 -12.63 -0.11
N ILE A 232 17.55 -12.04 1.02
CA ILE A 232 18.63 -12.53 1.88
C ILE A 232 18.02 -13.31 3.03
N ASP A 233 18.54 -14.52 3.25
CA ASP A 233 18.21 -15.31 4.42
C ASP A 233 19.15 -14.94 5.58
N TRP A 234 18.58 -14.31 6.61
CA TRP A 234 19.30 -13.90 7.82
C TRP A 234 19.32 -14.98 8.91
N SER A 235 18.79 -16.18 8.64
CA SER A 235 18.87 -17.30 9.57
C SER A 235 20.30 -17.84 9.70
N GLU A 236 21.12 -17.72 8.67
CA GLU A 236 22.53 -18.14 8.68
C GLU A 236 23.42 -17.16 9.48
N ASP A 237 24.08 -17.65 10.53
CA ASP A 237 24.93 -16.85 11.42
C ASP A 237 26.03 -16.09 10.68
N GLU A 238 26.71 -16.75 9.73
CA GLU A 238 27.81 -16.13 8.97
C GLU A 238 27.32 -14.96 8.11
N THR A 239 26.17 -15.12 7.45
CA THR A 239 25.51 -14.08 6.65
C THR A 239 25.17 -12.89 7.55
N LEU A 240 24.51 -13.15 8.68
CA LEU A 240 24.12 -12.13 9.64
C LEU A 240 25.31 -11.37 10.22
N LEU A 241 26.36 -12.09 10.66
CA LEU A 241 27.59 -11.51 11.20
C LEU A 241 28.31 -10.60 10.20
N SER A 242 28.24 -10.94 8.92
CA SER A 242 28.90 -10.19 7.84
C SER A 242 28.14 -8.95 7.39
N ALA A 243 26.85 -8.85 7.72
CA ALA A 243 25.94 -7.79 7.28
C ALA A 243 26.33 -6.43 7.86
N ILE A 244 26.12 -5.36 7.07
CA ILE A 244 26.19 -3.98 7.56
C ILE A 244 24.85 -3.62 8.18
N ALA A 245 24.86 -3.14 9.42
CA ALA A 245 23.65 -2.81 10.16
C ALA A 245 23.42 -1.29 10.21
N GLU A 246 22.18 -0.87 9.98
CA GLU A 246 21.72 0.52 10.07
C GLU A 246 20.47 0.57 10.94
N VAL A 247 20.31 1.58 11.80
CA VAL A 247 19.01 1.84 12.44
C VAL A 247 17.98 2.14 11.36
N HIS A 248 16.77 1.60 11.48
CA HIS A 248 15.73 1.82 10.48
C HIS A 248 15.48 3.33 10.29
N PRO A 249 15.59 3.88 9.06
CA PRO A 249 15.60 5.33 8.82
C PRO A 249 14.28 6.02 9.20
N CYS A 250 13.18 5.27 9.22
CA CYS A 250 11.87 5.73 9.69
C CYS A 250 11.65 5.55 11.21
N SER A 251 12.71 5.51 12.02
CA SER A 251 12.60 5.47 13.49
C SER A 251 12.49 6.87 14.06
N TYR A 252 11.30 7.27 14.52
CA TYR A 252 11.04 8.63 14.99
C TYR A 252 11.35 8.77 16.49
N GLY A 253 12.33 9.62 16.81
CA GLY A 253 12.76 9.87 18.20
C GLY A 253 14.04 9.13 18.60
N TRP A 254 14.65 8.38 17.68
CA TRP A 254 16.03 7.89 17.85
C TRP A 254 17.04 9.06 17.88
N PRO A 255 18.08 9.07 18.73
CA PRO A 255 18.47 8.04 19.71
C PRO A 255 17.82 8.23 21.08
N SER A 256 16.84 7.38 21.38
CA SER A 256 16.17 7.25 22.67
C SER A 256 15.85 5.77 22.89
N GLN A 257 15.84 5.30 24.14
CA GLN A 257 15.37 3.94 24.46
C GLN A 257 13.86 3.78 24.25
N SER A 258 13.11 4.88 24.20
CA SER A 258 11.67 4.90 23.90
C SER A 258 11.41 5.80 22.70
N PHE A 259 10.93 5.24 21.59
CA PHE A 259 10.73 5.93 20.32
C PHE A 259 9.59 5.27 19.52
N LEU A 260 9.24 5.83 18.35
CA LEU A 260 8.24 5.24 17.46
C LEU A 260 8.93 4.53 16.28
N ASN A 261 8.53 3.30 15.98
CA ASN A 261 9.02 2.56 14.81
C ASN A 261 8.46 3.11 13.49
N TYR A 262 8.76 2.43 12.37
CA TYR A 262 8.33 2.81 11.02
C TYR A 262 6.81 2.85 10.83
N ASP A 263 6.05 2.17 11.71
CA ASP A 263 4.59 2.13 11.74
C ASP A 263 4.00 3.01 12.86
N TYR A 264 4.80 3.95 13.37
CA TYR A 264 4.44 4.85 14.49
C TYR A 264 4.04 4.14 15.80
N GLN A 265 4.43 2.88 15.99
CA GLN A 265 4.18 2.14 17.21
C GLN A 265 5.28 2.43 18.24
N GLN A 266 4.89 2.56 19.51
CA GLN A 266 5.84 2.78 20.58
C GLN A 266 6.71 1.54 20.80
N VAL A 267 8.02 1.74 20.82
CA VAL A 267 9.04 0.72 21.10
C VAL A 267 9.87 1.16 22.29
N SER A 268 10.13 0.21 23.20
CA SER A 268 11.05 0.37 24.33
C SER A 268 12.17 -0.66 24.21
N LEU A 269 13.41 -0.20 24.21
CA LEU A 269 14.60 -1.03 24.12
C LEU A 269 15.14 -1.37 25.51
N SER A 270 15.66 -2.59 25.66
CA SER A 270 16.59 -2.92 26.74
C SER A 270 17.92 -2.16 26.58
N ASP A 271 18.72 -2.12 27.65
CA ASP A 271 20.07 -1.53 27.58
C ASP A 271 20.95 -2.21 26.52
N ALA A 272 20.83 -3.54 26.38
CA ALA A 272 21.60 -4.31 25.41
C ALA A 272 21.18 -3.98 23.96
N GLU A 273 19.87 -3.94 23.68
CA GLU A 273 19.34 -3.56 22.37
C GLU A 273 19.72 -2.12 22.02
N TYR A 274 19.60 -1.19 22.97
CA TYR A 274 19.97 0.20 22.78
C TYR A 274 21.46 0.36 22.46
N ASN A 275 22.34 -0.27 23.23
CA ASN A 275 23.78 -0.22 23.01
C ASN A 275 24.17 -0.84 21.65
N PHE A 276 23.54 -1.95 21.24
CA PHE A 276 23.76 -2.53 19.91
C PHE A 276 23.30 -1.59 18.79
N MET A 277 22.09 -1.03 18.90
CA MET A 277 21.54 -0.10 17.90
C MET A 277 22.36 1.18 17.77
N GLN A 278 23.04 1.65 18.84
CA GLN A 278 23.98 2.78 18.77
C GLN A 278 25.17 2.50 17.82
N GLY A 279 25.55 1.24 17.62
CA GLY A 279 26.57 0.83 16.66
C GLY A 279 26.05 0.63 15.23
N CYS A 280 24.74 0.64 14.99
CA CYS A 280 24.13 0.42 13.68
C CYS A 280 24.14 1.71 12.85
N ASP A 281 25.33 2.13 12.42
CA ASP A 281 25.58 3.41 11.74
C ASP A 281 25.56 3.31 10.20
N GLY A 282 25.17 2.16 9.64
CA GLY A 282 25.21 1.89 8.21
C GLY A 282 26.61 1.65 7.66
N LYS A 283 27.62 1.43 8.52
CA LYS A 283 29.01 1.17 8.12
C LYS A 283 29.60 -0.05 8.81
N LEU A 284 29.32 -0.23 10.10
CA LEU A 284 29.84 -1.36 10.86
C LEU A 284 29.11 -2.67 10.53
N LYS A 285 29.87 -3.77 10.55
CA LYS A 285 29.30 -5.10 10.45
C LYS A 285 28.71 -5.53 11.79
N VAL A 286 27.68 -6.37 11.75
CA VAL A 286 27.08 -6.96 12.96
C VAL A 286 28.14 -7.56 13.88
N LYS A 287 29.11 -8.33 13.35
CA LYS A 287 30.19 -8.91 14.16
C LYS A 287 31.00 -7.85 14.92
N ASP A 288 31.26 -6.70 14.30
CA ASP A 288 32.15 -5.68 14.83
C ASP A 288 31.45 -4.87 15.93
N ILE A 289 30.12 -4.72 15.82
CA ILE A 289 29.26 -4.16 16.87
C ILE A 289 29.20 -5.14 18.06
N LEU A 290 28.95 -6.42 17.81
CA LEU A 290 28.87 -7.45 18.86
C LEU A 290 30.17 -7.61 19.67
N ASN A 291 31.32 -7.29 19.08
CA ASN A 291 32.60 -7.28 19.81
C ASN A 291 32.72 -6.11 20.83
N GLN A 292 31.86 -5.10 20.74
CA GLN A 292 31.90 -3.89 21.56
C GLN A 292 30.77 -3.83 22.60
N VAL A 293 29.71 -4.63 22.43
CA VAL A 293 28.52 -4.60 23.28
C VAL A 293 28.15 -6.01 23.74
N SER A 294 27.49 -6.10 24.90
CA SER A 294 26.98 -7.38 25.40
C SER A 294 25.63 -7.71 24.75
N ALA A 295 25.65 -8.27 23.54
CA ALA A 295 24.47 -8.76 22.80
C ALA A 295 24.78 -10.09 22.09
N ASP A 296 23.74 -10.81 21.67
CA ASP A 296 23.85 -12.07 20.91
C ASP A 296 23.13 -11.99 19.56
N LEU A 297 23.32 -13.00 18.70
CA LEU A 297 22.71 -13.02 17.36
C LEU A 297 21.19 -13.14 17.40
N GLU A 298 20.62 -13.78 18.42
CA GLU A 298 19.16 -13.87 18.60
C GLU A 298 18.55 -12.49 18.84
N MET A 299 19.22 -11.64 19.61
CA MET A 299 18.84 -10.24 19.78
C MET A 299 18.91 -9.47 18.46
N VAL A 300 19.95 -9.66 17.65
CA VAL A 300 20.08 -9.00 16.33
C VAL A 300 18.94 -9.44 15.40
N ARG A 301 18.63 -10.74 15.36
CA ARG A 301 17.50 -11.28 14.58
C ARG A 301 16.17 -10.69 15.04
N SER A 302 15.95 -10.60 16.35
CA SER A 302 14.78 -9.97 16.94
C SER A 302 14.65 -8.50 16.52
N LEU A 303 15.73 -7.71 16.57
CA LEU A 303 15.75 -6.32 16.11
C LEU A 303 15.44 -6.19 14.61
N GLN A 304 16.00 -7.08 13.78
CA GLN A 304 15.76 -7.11 12.34
C GLN A 304 14.31 -7.53 12.02
N GLN A 305 13.77 -8.54 12.70
CA GLN A 305 12.39 -9.01 12.52
C GLN A 305 11.37 -7.95 12.92
N LYS A 306 11.66 -7.17 13.98
CA LYS A 306 10.87 -6.00 14.39
C LYS A 306 11.09 -4.78 13.49
N GLN A 307 11.94 -4.88 12.47
CA GLN A 307 12.35 -3.81 11.56
C GLN A 307 12.84 -2.54 12.29
N LEU A 308 13.57 -2.73 13.40
CA LEU A 308 14.24 -1.64 14.11
C LEU A 308 15.62 -1.35 13.53
N ILE A 309 16.19 -2.33 12.84
CA ILE A 309 17.41 -2.22 12.05
C ILE A 309 17.18 -2.73 10.64
N ILE A 310 17.93 -2.20 9.69
CA ILE A 310 18.05 -2.71 8.32
C ILE A 310 19.43 -3.35 8.19
N LEU A 311 19.47 -4.48 7.50
CA LEU A 311 20.71 -5.21 7.21
C LEU A 311 20.99 -5.16 5.71
N THR A 312 22.19 -4.74 5.35
CA THR A 312 22.69 -4.81 3.98
C THR A 312 23.66 -5.97 3.86
N PRO A 313 23.46 -6.93 2.94
CA PRO A 313 24.41 -8.01 2.73
C PRO A 313 25.75 -7.41 2.28
N ASN A 314 26.84 -7.81 2.92
CA ASN A 314 28.15 -7.39 2.47
C ASN A 314 28.46 -8.13 1.16
N SER A 315 28.38 -7.41 0.05
CA SER A 315 28.86 -7.92 -1.24
C SER A 315 30.38 -8.07 -1.12
N ASN A 316 30.86 -9.30 -0.94
CA ASN A 316 32.27 -9.59 -1.15
C ASN A 316 32.60 -9.51 -2.64
#